data_AF-A0A4R1H9U3-F1
#
_entry.id   AF-A0A4R1H9U3-F1
#
_cell.length_a   1.000
_cell.length_b   1.000
_cell.length_c   1.000
_cell.angle_alpha   90.00
_cell.angle_beta   90.00
_cell.angle_gamma   90.00
#
_symmetry.space_group_name_H-M   'P 1'
#
loop_
_entity.id
_entity.type
_entity.pdbx_description
1 polymer ?
#
loop_
_entity_poly.entity_id
_entity_poly.type
_entity_poly.pdbx_seq_one_letter_code
_entity_poly.pdbx_strand_id
1 'polypeptide(L)'
;MKSMAGILALLLTTSLFTTSARSRDMDDQYAVFGVGAENCAAYLVARDHGGTAERWYHHWLAGFMTAVNNAAAGTYNILGDKRMADALDWLEGYCAANPNENFTSAVADLVTILYEERKNIAPGKQGGWNKLKSQPTPEP
;
A
#
# COMPACT_ATOMS: atom_id res chain seq x y z
N MET A 1 31.75 -31.54 -22.25
CA MET A 1 31.93 -30.16 -21.73
C MET A 1 31.17 -29.07 -22.50
N LYS A 2 30.71 -29.28 -23.75
CA LYS A 2 29.94 -28.27 -24.53
C LYS A 2 28.45 -28.14 -24.12
N SER A 3 27.89 -29.12 -23.41
CA SER A 3 26.46 -29.13 -23.00
C SER A 3 26.16 -28.45 -21.66
N MET A 4 27.16 -28.23 -20.80
CA MET A 4 26.93 -27.65 -19.46
C MET A 4 26.64 -26.14 -19.54
N ALA A 5 27.28 -25.44 -20.48
CA ALA A 5 27.10 -24.00 -20.70
C ALA A 5 25.69 -23.65 -21.23
N GLY A 6 25.10 -24.52 -22.06
CA GLY A 6 23.73 -24.33 -22.56
C GLY A 6 22.66 -24.54 -21.49
N ILE A 7 22.87 -25.53 -20.60
CA ILE A 7 21.98 -25.79 -19.46
C ILE A 7 22.06 -24.64 -18.44
N LEU A 8 23.26 -24.11 -18.19
CA LEU A 8 23.45 -22.97 -17.28
C LEU A 8 22.82 -21.68 -17.83
N ALA A 9 22.92 -21.44 -19.15
CA ALA A 9 22.27 -20.30 -19.80
C ALA A 9 20.74 -20.40 -19.77
N LEU A 10 20.19 -21.61 -19.95
CA LEU A 10 18.74 -21.87 -19.90
C LEU A 10 18.17 -21.68 -18.49
N LEU A 11 18.88 -22.16 -17.46
CA LEU A 11 18.51 -21.97 -16.05
C LEU A 11 18.57 -20.49 -15.62
N LEU A 12 19.49 -19.70 -16.19
CA LEU A 12 19.61 -18.26 -15.91
C LEU A 12 18.46 -17.45 -16.52
N THR A 13 17.93 -17.85 -17.68
CA THR A 13 16.80 -17.18 -18.33
C THR A 13 15.46 -17.40 -17.62
N THR A 14 15.28 -18.52 -16.92
CA THR A 14 14.01 -18.82 -16.21
C THR A 14 13.83 -18.06 -14.89
N SER A 15 14.90 -17.49 -14.32
CA SER A 15 14.84 -16.76 -13.03
C SER A 15 14.38 -15.29 -13.12
N LEU A 16 14.07 -14.78 -14.32
CA LEU A 16 13.70 -13.37 -14.52
C LEU A 16 12.18 -13.11 -14.50
N PHE A 17 11.35 -14.14 -14.37
CA PHE A 17 9.90 -13.97 -14.18
C PHE A 17 9.59 -13.82 -12.70
N THR A 18 9.89 -12.64 -12.14
CA THR A 18 9.34 -12.27 -10.83
C THR A 18 7.85 -12.01 -11.00
N THR A 19 7.03 -13.05 -10.90
CA THR A 19 5.58 -12.86 -10.77
C THR A 19 5.36 -12.08 -9.47
N SER A 20 4.96 -10.81 -9.58
CA SER A 20 4.45 -10.06 -8.44
C SER A 20 3.34 -10.90 -7.82
N ALA A 21 3.53 -11.35 -6.58
CA ALA A 21 2.49 -12.08 -5.87
C ALA A 21 1.27 -11.17 -5.76
N ARG A 22 0.22 -11.47 -6.54
CA ARG A 22 -1.08 -10.81 -6.39
C ARG A 22 -1.67 -11.30 -5.07
N SER A 23 -2.02 -10.39 -4.17
CA SER A 23 -2.66 -10.70 -2.88
C SER A 23 -4.18 -10.91 -2.99
N ARG A 24 -4.72 -10.87 -4.21
CA ARG A 24 -6.13 -11.03 -4.55
C ARG A 24 -6.41 -12.46 -5.01
N ASP A 25 -7.68 -12.87 -5.00
CA ASP A 25 -8.10 -14.16 -5.52
C ASP A 25 -8.00 -14.23 -7.06
N MET A 26 -8.47 -15.33 -7.64
CA MET A 26 -8.37 -15.58 -9.09
C MET A 26 -9.20 -14.61 -9.94
N ASP A 27 -10.16 -13.90 -9.34
CA ASP A 27 -11.04 -12.92 -9.99
C ASP A 27 -10.67 -11.48 -9.61
N ASP A 28 -9.45 -11.29 -9.08
CA ASP A 28 -8.93 -10.00 -8.60
C ASP A 28 -9.78 -9.40 -7.46
N GLN A 29 -10.46 -10.25 -6.68
CA GLN A 29 -11.25 -9.86 -5.51
C GLN A 29 -10.48 -10.12 -4.21
N TYR A 30 -10.95 -9.51 -3.13
CA TYR A 30 -10.44 -9.76 -1.79
C TYR A 30 -11.56 -9.53 -0.76
N ALA A 31 -11.48 -10.24 0.37
CA ALA A 31 -12.45 -10.08 1.45
C ALA A 31 -12.23 -8.76 2.19
N VAL A 32 -13.32 -8.04 2.43
CA VAL A 32 -13.32 -6.75 3.11
C VAL A 32 -14.05 -6.90 4.44
N PHE A 33 -13.42 -6.47 5.52
CA PHE A 33 -13.96 -6.60 6.87
C PHE A 33 -14.27 -5.22 7.46
N GLY A 34 -15.36 -5.11 8.21
CA GLY A 34 -15.77 -3.87 8.87
C GLY A 34 -16.30 -2.81 7.91
N VAL A 35 -16.24 -1.54 8.32
CA VAL A 35 -16.86 -0.40 7.61
C VAL A 35 -16.30 -0.15 6.20
N GLY A 36 -15.14 -0.73 5.84
CA GLY A 36 -14.64 -0.67 4.47
C GLY A 36 -15.52 -1.37 3.43
N ALA A 37 -16.39 -2.29 3.86
CA ALA A 37 -17.36 -2.97 3.01
C ALA A 37 -18.65 -2.17 2.82
N GLU A 38 -18.85 -1.10 3.59
CA GLU A 38 -19.96 -0.18 3.38
C GLU A 38 -19.70 0.71 2.17
N ASN A 39 -20.76 1.25 1.58
CA ASN A 39 -20.63 2.16 0.45
C ASN A 39 -20.22 3.57 0.88
N CYS A 40 -19.75 4.35 -0.09
CA CYS A 40 -19.32 5.72 0.08
C CYS A 40 -20.43 6.63 0.64
N ALA A 41 -21.71 6.39 0.30
CA ALA A 41 -22.82 7.15 0.88
C ALA A 41 -22.92 6.97 2.41
N ALA A 42 -22.70 5.75 2.93
CA ALA A 42 -22.67 5.50 4.36
C ALA A 42 -21.51 6.23 5.06
N TYR A 43 -20.33 6.25 4.42
CA TYR A 43 -19.20 7.05 4.89
C TYR A 43 -19.52 8.54 4.98
N LEU A 44 -20.17 9.12 3.96
CA LEU A 44 -20.54 10.53 3.96
C LEU A 44 -21.52 10.88 5.07
N VAL A 45 -22.51 10.01 5.34
CA VAL A 45 -23.42 10.18 6.48
C VAL A 45 -22.66 10.10 7.80
N ALA A 46 -21.72 9.16 7.93
CA ALA A 46 -20.89 9.05 9.13
C ALA A 46 -20.00 10.29 9.32
N ARG A 47 -19.45 10.85 8.24
CA ARG A 47 -18.63 12.07 8.23
C ARG A 47 -19.45 13.30 8.65
N ASP A 48 -20.65 13.46 8.12
CA ASP A 48 -21.55 14.59 8.43
C ASP A 48 -21.99 14.59 9.90
N HIS A 49 -22.40 13.43 10.42
CA HIS A 49 -22.85 13.30 11.81
C HIS A 49 -21.70 13.24 12.83
N GLY A 50 -20.50 12.87 12.38
CA GLY A 50 -19.32 12.70 13.22
C GLY A 50 -19.45 11.60 14.28
N GLY A 51 -18.68 11.74 15.36
CA GLY A 51 -18.80 10.92 16.56
C GLY A 51 -18.30 9.48 16.38
N THR A 52 -19.04 8.51 16.94
CA THR A 52 -18.60 7.10 16.96
C THR A 52 -18.60 6.47 15.57
N ALA A 53 -19.57 6.82 14.72
CA ALA A 53 -19.65 6.31 13.35
C ALA A 53 -18.42 6.73 12.53
N GLU A 54 -18.13 8.03 12.48
CA GLU A 54 -16.92 8.55 11.83
C GLU A 54 -15.64 7.92 12.37
N ARG A 55 -15.56 7.73 13.69
CA ARG A 55 -14.39 7.12 14.34
C ARG A 55 -14.12 5.69 13.86
N TRP A 56 -15.14 4.91 13.52
CA TRP A 56 -14.95 3.58 12.94
C TRP A 56 -14.25 3.65 11.58
N TYR A 57 -14.63 4.61 10.73
CA TYR A 57 -13.96 4.85 9.45
C TYR A 57 -12.51 5.31 9.64
N HIS A 58 -12.24 6.18 10.62
CA HIS A 58 -10.86 6.59 10.94
C HIS A 58 -9.98 5.41 11.38
N HIS A 59 -10.48 4.56 12.28
CA HIS A 59 -9.74 3.38 12.74
C HIS A 59 -9.53 2.37 11.62
N TRP A 60 -10.55 2.15 10.80
CA TRP A 60 -10.47 1.25 9.66
C TRP A 60 -9.44 1.76 8.64
N LEU A 61 -9.47 3.05 8.28
CA LEU A 61 -8.52 3.67 7.37
C LEU A 61 -7.07 3.57 7.88
N ALA A 62 -6.85 3.86 9.17
CA ALA A 62 -5.55 3.74 9.79
C ALA A 62 -5.02 2.29 9.75
N GLY A 63 -5.91 1.30 9.98
CA GLY A 63 -5.59 -0.12 9.85
C GLY A 63 -5.23 -0.50 8.41
N PHE A 64 -6.03 -0.08 7.44
CA PHE A 64 -5.78 -0.32 6.02
C PHE A 64 -4.44 0.26 5.57
N MET A 65 -4.17 1.53 5.89
CA MET A 65 -2.89 2.18 5.55
C MET A 65 -1.70 1.50 6.24
N THR A 66 -1.88 0.99 7.47
CA THR A 66 -0.84 0.21 8.15
C THR A 66 -0.56 -1.10 7.43
N ALA A 67 -1.61 -1.80 6.98
CA ALA A 67 -1.45 -3.01 6.18
C ALA A 67 -0.73 -2.73 4.85
N VAL A 68 -1.05 -1.61 4.18
CA VAL A 68 -0.34 -1.16 2.98
C VAL A 68 1.13 -0.86 3.28
N ASN A 69 1.44 -0.14 4.36
CA ASN A 69 2.82 0.13 4.76
C ASN A 69 3.62 -1.15 5.00
N ASN A 70 2.98 -2.19 5.53
CA ASN A 70 3.62 -3.47 5.80
C ASN A 70 3.83 -4.30 4.52
N ALA A 71 2.84 -4.36 3.63
CA ALA A 71 2.81 -5.29 2.51
C ALA A 71 3.35 -4.70 1.19
N ALA A 72 3.22 -3.39 0.99
CA ALA A 72 3.56 -2.76 -0.28
C ALA A 72 5.07 -2.53 -0.42
N ALA A 73 5.61 -2.86 -1.59
CA ALA A 73 7.04 -2.82 -1.85
C ALA A 73 7.66 -1.44 -1.55
N GLY A 74 8.75 -1.45 -0.78
CA GLY A 74 9.52 -0.24 -0.47
C GLY A 74 8.71 0.84 0.23
N THR A 75 7.69 0.50 1.01
CA THR A 75 6.84 1.50 1.69
C THR A 75 7.15 1.54 3.17
N TYR A 76 7.43 2.72 3.70
CA TYR A 76 7.46 2.97 5.14
C TYR A 76 6.20 3.71 5.60
N ASN A 77 5.81 4.75 4.86
CA ASN A 77 4.58 5.49 5.13
C ASN A 77 3.93 5.90 3.81
N ILE A 78 2.77 5.30 3.52
CA ILE A 78 1.96 5.55 2.33
C ILE A 78 1.45 6.98 2.27
N LEU A 79 1.18 7.61 3.42
CA LEU A 79 0.76 9.02 3.44
C LEU A 79 1.91 10.00 3.07
N GLY A 80 3.17 9.53 3.05
CA GLY A 80 4.30 10.40 2.74
C GLY A 80 4.44 11.55 3.74
N ASP A 81 4.26 12.78 3.22
CA ASP A 81 4.20 14.03 4.00
C ASP A 81 2.78 14.51 4.33
N LYS A 82 1.75 13.85 3.79
CA LYS A 82 0.35 14.18 4.05
C LYS A 82 -0.09 13.72 5.44
N ARG A 83 -1.11 14.38 5.96
CA ARG A 83 -1.78 14.05 7.22
C ARG A 83 -2.96 13.11 6.94
N MET A 84 -3.41 12.42 7.98
CA MET A 84 -4.63 11.62 7.90
C MET A 84 -5.86 12.45 7.52
N ALA A 85 -5.92 13.72 7.95
CA ALA A 85 -7.00 14.64 7.58
C ALA A 85 -7.06 14.86 6.05
N ASP A 86 -5.91 15.03 5.39
CA ASP A 86 -5.86 15.24 3.94
C ASP A 86 -6.40 14.03 3.17
N ALA A 87 -6.15 12.82 3.68
CA ALA A 87 -6.70 11.59 3.12
C ALA A 87 -8.22 11.50 3.29
N LEU A 88 -8.73 11.87 4.47
CA LEU A 88 -10.18 11.89 4.74
C LEU A 88 -10.90 12.94 3.87
N ASP A 89 -10.31 14.12 3.69
CA ASP A 89 -10.88 15.17 2.83
C ASP A 89 -10.92 14.74 1.35
N TRP A 90 -9.88 14.03 0.89
CA TRP A 90 -9.90 13.43 -0.45
C TRP A 90 -10.98 12.36 -0.59
N LEU A 91 -11.12 11.49 0.41
CA LEU A 91 -12.11 10.41 0.42
C LEU A 91 -13.54 10.96 0.45
N GLU A 92 -13.78 12.07 1.15
CA GLU A 92 -15.06 12.77 1.13
C GLU A 92 -15.42 13.24 -0.28
N GLY A 93 -14.49 13.91 -0.97
CA GLY A 93 -14.68 14.31 -2.37
C GLY A 93 -14.90 13.14 -3.33
N TYR A 94 -14.09 12.08 -3.20
CA TYR A 94 -14.24 10.86 -4.00
C TYR A 94 -15.60 10.21 -3.77
N CYS A 95 -16.00 10.04 -2.52
CA CYS A 95 -17.24 9.38 -2.16
C CYS A 95 -18.48 10.20 -2.55
N ALA A 96 -18.39 11.53 -2.54
CA ALA A 96 -19.46 12.40 -3.05
C ALA A 96 -19.70 12.18 -4.55
N ALA A 97 -18.64 11.94 -5.32
CA ALA A 97 -18.74 11.62 -6.74
C ALA A 97 -19.17 10.17 -7.02
N ASN A 98 -18.89 9.25 -6.09
CA ASN A 98 -19.08 7.80 -6.29
C ASN A 98 -19.85 7.14 -5.13
N PRO A 99 -21.11 7.52 -4.84
CA PRO A 99 -21.80 7.12 -3.61
C PRO A 99 -22.05 5.60 -3.47
N ASN A 100 -22.07 4.86 -4.58
CA ASN A 100 -22.33 3.42 -4.61
C ASN A 100 -21.06 2.57 -4.56
N GLU A 101 -19.87 3.17 -4.68
CA GLU A 101 -18.58 2.46 -4.51
C GLU A 101 -18.42 2.02 -3.06
N ASN A 102 -17.74 0.90 -2.84
CA ASN A 102 -17.34 0.51 -1.49
C ASN A 102 -16.25 1.46 -0.98
N PHE A 103 -16.28 1.78 0.32
CA PHE A 103 -15.29 2.66 0.92
C PHE A 103 -13.86 2.11 0.76
N THR A 104 -13.67 0.78 0.80
CA THR A 104 -12.36 0.18 0.52
C THR A 104 -11.86 0.43 -0.90
N SER A 105 -12.73 0.54 -1.90
CA SER A 105 -12.34 0.81 -3.29
C SER A 105 -11.82 2.25 -3.39
N ALA A 106 -12.54 3.20 -2.80
CA ALA A 106 -12.10 4.59 -2.68
C ALA A 106 -10.72 4.70 -2.00
N VAL A 107 -10.50 3.95 -0.92
CA VAL A 107 -9.21 3.94 -0.21
C VAL A 107 -8.11 3.27 -1.05
N ALA A 108 -8.40 2.22 -1.80
CA ALA A 108 -7.44 1.59 -2.71
C ALA A 108 -7.00 2.53 -3.84
N ASP A 109 -7.94 3.32 -4.38
CA ASP A 109 -7.65 4.33 -5.40
C ASP A 109 -6.82 5.48 -4.83
N LEU A 110 -7.14 5.94 -3.61
CA LEU A 110 -6.29 6.89 -2.89
C LEU A 110 -4.86 6.35 -2.73
N VAL A 111 -4.69 5.10 -2.34
CA VAL A 111 -3.37 4.47 -2.17
C VAL A 111 -2.59 4.44 -3.49
N THR A 112 -3.26 4.22 -4.62
CA THR A 112 -2.63 4.25 -5.94
C THR A 112 -2.05 5.64 -6.24
N ILE A 113 -2.78 6.71 -5.89
CA ILE A 113 -2.31 8.09 -6.03
C ILE A 113 -1.14 8.38 -5.08
N LEU A 114 -1.26 7.95 -3.82
CA LEU A 114 -0.26 8.21 -2.80
C LEU A 114 1.05 7.43 -3.00
N TYR A 115 1.02 6.34 -3.78
CA TYR A 115 2.15 5.43 -3.88
C TYR A 115 3.43 6.12 -4.39
N GLU A 116 3.33 7.00 -5.37
CA GLU A 116 4.50 7.72 -5.90
C GLU A 116 5.09 8.72 -4.89
N GLU A 117 4.25 9.30 -4.02
CA GLU A 117 4.64 10.28 -3.00
C GLU A 117 4.99 9.64 -1.65
N ARG A 118 4.91 8.32 -1.55
CA ARG A 118 5.12 7.60 -0.29
C ARG A 118 6.56 7.76 0.21
N LYS A 119 6.71 7.71 1.53
CA LYS A 119 8.04 7.59 2.14
C LYS A 119 8.48 6.15 2.11
N ASN A 120 9.62 5.90 1.50
CA ASN A 120 10.20 4.57 1.36
C ASN A 120 11.17 4.19 2.50
N ILE A 121 11.51 5.15 3.36
CA ILE A 121 12.52 5.01 4.42
C ILE A 121 11.99 5.66 5.70
N ALA A 122 12.22 5.00 6.84
CA ALA A 122 11.89 5.53 8.15
C ALA A 122 12.67 6.83 8.46
N PRO A 123 12.07 7.81 9.17
CA PRO A 123 12.75 9.02 9.61
C PRO A 123 14.08 8.70 10.32
N GLY A 124 15.12 9.47 10.00
CA GLY A 124 16.45 9.32 10.59
C GLY A 124 17.24 8.08 10.11
N LYS A 125 16.69 7.23 9.23
CA LYS A 125 17.45 6.16 8.57
C LYS A 125 17.97 6.64 7.23
N GLN A 126 19.22 6.31 6.92
CA GLN A 126 19.76 6.45 5.58
C GLN A 126 19.40 5.23 4.74
N GLY A 127 19.13 5.43 3.45
CA GLY A 127 18.78 4.37 2.50
C GLY A 127 19.88 3.32 2.32
N GLY A 128 19.52 2.21 1.67
CA GLY A 128 20.36 1.00 1.56
C GLY A 128 21.79 1.24 1.05
N TRP A 129 21.99 2.17 0.11
CA TRP A 129 23.33 2.47 -0.42
C TRP A 129 24.28 3.09 0.60
N ASN A 130 23.78 3.84 1.59
CA ASN A 130 24.63 4.43 2.62
C ASN A 130 24.93 3.43 3.76
N LYS A 131 24.06 2.45 3.98
CA LYS A 131 24.32 1.35 4.93
C LYS A 131 25.49 0.47 4.50
N LEU A 132 25.69 0.30 3.19
CA LEU A 132 26.84 -0.42 2.64
C LEU A 132 28.15 0.35 2.83
N LYS A 133 28.11 1.70 2.76
CA LYS A 133 29.29 2.55 2.95
C LYS A 133 29.73 2.65 4.42
N SER A 134 28.83 2.38 5.37
CA SER A 134 29.10 2.48 6.81
C SER A 134 29.50 1.16 7.48
N GLN A 135 29.58 0.05 6.73
CA GLN A 135 30.12 -1.20 7.26
C GLN A 135 31.66 -1.05 7.35
N PRO A 136 32.29 -1.29 8.52
CA PRO A 136 33.74 -1.39 8.57
C PRO A 136 34.18 -2.49 7.61
N THR A 137 35.18 -2.21 6.78
CA THR A 137 35.87 -3.24 5.99
C THR A 137 36.30 -4.36 6.93
N PRO A 138 35.99 -5.64 6.63
CA PRO A 138 36.51 -6.75 7.41
C PRO A 138 38.04 -6.64 7.42
N GLU A 139 38.65 -6.62 8.60
CA GLU A 139 40.11 -6.76 8.71
C GLU A 139 40.53 -8.13 8.15
N PRO A 140 41.68 -8.19 7.46
CA PRO A 140 42.17 -9.38 6.76
C PRO A 140 42.49 -10.56 7.68
#